data_AF-C7P733-F1
#
_entry.id   AF-C7P733-F1
#
_cell.length_a   1.000
_cell.length_b   1.000
_cell.length_c   1.000
_cell.angle_alpha   90.00
_cell.angle_beta   90.00
_cell.angle_gamma   90.00
#
_symmetry.space_group_name_H-M   'P 1'
#
loop_
_entity.id
_entity.type
_entity.pdbx_description
1 polymer ?
#
loop_
_entity_poly.entity_id
_entity_poly.type
_entity_poly.pdbx_seq_one_letter_code
_entity_poly.pdbx_strand_id
1 'polypeptide(L)'
;MVRVSYQVIFRGEDFREVLKSILEETFEDVFDEFIESIPLEEISIEIKYYYQVPNSEICIIGFSLDLPEVSKSEEWEYIDKFIRTFNKELLKNDNIDTAFKFYDENLLNQLEKLYKEIFEVEMKLREVLTFIFIDNYKDDNYYDLLRDYKFNNKSSLYSLYPNLKNVKQKEEFLKKKLENEFFYLLFSNYKEFKKENLKELNNKDLVKYIQNAEDFNKYKEIIENRGIIIPEYEDFLLSIEEDLNNLEKIRNCVAHNRTPTKKELENYEKAVKDIKNKINTFLDNINSKIKPSTIYIEELIKPKVIFATIYVEEMPNMPGVYRQNATTLEFENGEIEEVDIGDEMIHGDNIYEVEDDFKKLLLNYLKENGYDVSYLDKSNIEIEKI
;
A
#
# COMPACT_ATOMS: atom_id res chain seq x y z
N MET A 1 18.88 -13.05 19.01
CA MET A 1 20.31 -13.27 18.63
C MET A 1 20.45 -12.90 17.16
N VAL A 2 21.65 -12.52 16.71
CA VAL A 2 21.95 -12.27 15.29
C VAL A 2 22.89 -13.35 14.77
N ARG A 3 22.40 -14.17 13.85
CA ARG A 3 23.14 -15.28 13.27
C ARG A 3 23.80 -14.92 11.94
N VAL A 4 25.05 -15.33 11.77
CA VAL A 4 25.78 -15.25 10.50
C VAL A 4 26.40 -16.61 10.17
N SER A 5 26.27 -17.08 8.93
CA SER A 5 26.78 -18.38 8.51
C SER A 5 27.83 -18.27 7.40
N TYR A 6 28.87 -19.07 7.54
CA TYR A 6 30.04 -19.08 6.66
C TYR A 6 30.38 -20.49 6.19
N GLN A 7 31.04 -20.56 5.04
CA GLN A 7 31.87 -21.68 4.64
C GLN A 7 33.27 -21.17 4.34
N VAL A 8 34.29 -21.88 4.82
CA VAL A 8 35.68 -21.57 4.54
C VAL A 8 36.39 -22.76 3.89
N ILE A 9 37.38 -22.44 3.06
CA ILE A 9 38.39 -23.39 2.59
C ILE A 9 39.63 -23.15 3.44
N PHE A 10 39.99 -24.14 4.24
CA PHE A 10 41.01 -24.04 5.28
C PHE A 10 42.16 -25.03 5.04
N ARG A 11 43.39 -24.65 5.36
CA ARG A 11 44.59 -25.50 5.35
C ARG A 11 45.21 -25.49 6.74
N GLY A 12 45.12 -26.61 7.45
CA GLY A 12 45.71 -26.73 8.78
C GLY A 12 45.06 -27.81 9.62
N GLU A 13 45.57 -27.99 10.83
CA GLU A 13 45.15 -29.06 11.73
C GLU A 13 44.04 -28.63 12.71
N ASP A 14 44.05 -27.37 13.16
CA ASP A 14 43.09 -26.88 14.16
C ASP A 14 42.42 -25.57 13.75
N PHE A 15 41.25 -25.69 13.12
CA PHE A 15 40.44 -24.53 12.75
C PHE A 15 39.88 -23.79 13.98
N ARG A 16 39.73 -24.44 15.14
CA ARG A 16 39.13 -23.81 16.32
C ARG A 16 40.07 -22.77 16.91
N GLU A 17 41.36 -23.08 17.00
CA GLU A 17 42.38 -22.12 17.45
C GLU A 17 42.51 -20.94 16.49
N VAL A 18 42.44 -21.20 15.18
CA VAL A 18 42.43 -20.13 14.16
C VAL A 18 41.20 -19.23 14.31
N LEU A 19 40.01 -19.82 14.46
CA LEU A 19 38.78 -19.06 14.63
C LEU A 19 38.77 -18.26 15.93
N LYS A 20 39.33 -18.81 17.01
CA LYS A 20 39.51 -18.11 18.28
C LYS A 20 40.43 -16.90 18.13
N SER A 21 41.59 -17.06 17.48
CA SER A 21 42.51 -15.96 17.17
C SER A 21 41.83 -14.86 16.36
N ILE A 22 41.08 -15.23 15.32
CA ILE A 22 40.34 -14.28 14.47
C ILE A 22 39.30 -13.51 15.29
N LEU A 23 38.59 -14.18 16.20
CA LEU A 23 37.66 -13.52 17.09
C LEU A 23 38.38 -12.57 18.05
N GLU A 24 39.45 -12.99 18.71
CA GLU A 24 40.24 -12.13 19.59
C GLU A 24 40.72 -10.86 18.86
N GLU A 25 41.28 -10.98 17.66
CA GLU A 25 41.69 -9.84 16.82
C GLU A 25 40.50 -8.96 16.40
N THR A 26 39.37 -9.58 16.06
CA THR A 26 38.14 -8.84 15.74
C THR A 26 37.66 -8.01 16.91
N PHE A 27 37.72 -8.57 18.13
CA PHE A 27 37.35 -7.86 19.35
C PHE A 27 38.31 -6.70 19.60
N GLU A 28 39.62 -6.90 19.53
CA GLU A 28 40.60 -5.82 19.71
C GLU A 28 40.32 -4.63 18.78
N ASP A 29 40.09 -4.89 17.49
CA ASP A 29 39.80 -3.86 16.47
C ASP A 29 38.44 -3.14 16.68
N VAL A 30 37.47 -3.81 17.30
CA VAL A 30 36.11 -3.27 17.48
C VAL A 30 35.97 -2.54 18.83
N PHE A 31 36.61 -3.03 19.89
CA PHE A 31 36.45 -2.56 21.27
C PHE A 31 37.21 -1.27 21.59
N ASP A 32 38.24 -0.90 20.82
CA ASP A 32 38.93 0.39 21.01
C ASP A 32 38.01 1.61 20.77
N GLU A 33 36.84 1.44 20.14
CA GLU A 33 35.91 2.52 19.83
C GLU A 33 34.55 2.46 20.56
N PHE A 34 34.16 1.33 21.18
CA PHE A 34 32.83 1.16 21.79
C PHE A 34 32.90 0.52 23.19
N ILE A 35 32.41 1.25 24.19
CA ILE A 35 32.39 0.90 25.62
C ILE A 35 31.56 -0.38 25.88
N GLU A 36 32.20 -1.38 26.50
CA GLU A 36 31.67 -2.45 27.39
C GLU A 36 30.41 -3.26 27.02
N SER A 37 30.00 -3.44 25.76
CA SER A 37 28.63 -3.98 25.52
C SER A 37 28.46 -5.47 25.25
N ILE A 38 29.48 -6.24 24.85
CA ILE A 38 29.32 -7.69 24.57
C ILE A 38 30.52 -8.50 25.08
N PRO A 39 30.36 -9.36 26.11
CA PRO A 39 31.39 -10.34 26.47
C PRO A 39 31.65 -11.30 25.32
N LEU A 40 32.92 -11.68 25.07
CA LEU A 40 33.28 -12.72 24.10
C LEU A 40 32.51 -14.03 24.38
N GLU A 41 32.20 -14.26 25.65
CA GLU A 41 31.44 -15.39 26.17
C GLU A 41 29.99 -15.46 25.68
N GLU A 42 29.43 -14.36 25.16
CA GLU A 42 28.08 -14.32 24.60
C GLU A 42 28.02 -14.67 23.12
N ILE A 43 29.18 -14.75 22.45
CA ILE A 43 29.26 -15.23 21.08
C ILE A 43 29.36 -16.74 21.10
N SER A 44 28.40 -17.39 20.44
CA SER A 44 28.45 -18.84 20.26
C SER A 44 28.81 -19.21 18.83
N ILE A 45 29.62 -20.26 18.69
CA ILE A 45 30.07 -20.78 17.41
C ILE A 45 29.55 -22.21 17.26
N GLU A 46 28.86 -22.46 16.16
CA GLU A 46 28.39 -23.78 15.79
C GLU A 46 29.12 -24.24 14.52
N ILE A 47 29.95 -25.27 14.63
CA ILE A 47 30.50 -25.95 13.44
C ILE A 47 29.42 -26.89 12.89
N LYS A 48 28.90 -26.57 11.70
CA LYS A 48 27.81 -27.30 11.04
C LYS A 48 28.31 -28.55 10.33
N TYR A 49 29.46 -28.42 9.67
CA TYR A 49 30.09 -29.54 8.98
C TYR A 49 31.59 -29.29 8.82
N TYR A 50 32.31 -30.39 8.73
CA TYR A 50 33.74 -30.43 8.48
C TYR A 50 34.02 -31.54 7.47
N TYR A 51 34.69 -31.21 6.38
CA TYR A 51 35.02 -32.15 5.32
C TYR A 51 36.49 -32.02 4.92
N GLN A 52 37.29 -33.04 5.24
CA GLN A 52 38.66 -33.16 4.75
C GLN A 52 38.64 -33.63 3.29
N VAL A 53 39.26 -32.88 2.40
CA VAL A 53 39.42 -33.29 1.00
C VAL A 53 40.40 -34.47 0.93
N PRO A 54 40.04 -35.61 0.30
CA PRO A 54 40.92 -36.77 0.23
C PRO A 54 42.27 -36.44 -0.43
N ASN A 55 43.36 -36.93 0.16
CA ASN A 55 44.74 -36.73 -0.31
C ASN A 55 45.15 -35.25 -0.44
N SER A 56 44.54 -34.36 0.37
CA SER A 56 44.83 -32.93 0.39
C SER A 56 44.85 -32.43 1.83
N GLU A 57 45.58 -31.35 2.08
CA GLU A 57 45.58 -30.61 3.35
C GLU A 57 44.35 -29.69 3.47
N ILE A 58 43.51 -29.63 2.42
CA ILE A 58 42.34 -28.76 2.37
C ILE A 58 41.17 -29.34 3.16
N CYS A 59 40.59 -28.51 4.02
CA CYS A 59 39.35 -28.73 4.73
C CYS A 59 38.27 -27.76 4.22
N ILE A 60 37.04 -28.25 4.05
CA ILE A 60 35.87 -27.41 3.85
C ILE A 60 35.08 -27.39 5.16
N ILE A 61 34.92 -26.21 5.74
CA ILE A 61 34.31 -26.06 7.06
C ILE A 61 33.14 -25.10 6.95
N GLY A 62 31.96 -25.57 7.36
CA GLY A 62 30.77 -24.73 7.51
C GLY A 62 30.53 -24.43 8.96
N PHE A 63 30.32 -23.15 9.30
CA PHE A 63 30.02 -22.74 10.67
C PHE A 63 29.06 -21.57 10.72
N SER A 64 28.47 -21.34 11.89
CA SER A 64 27.75 -20.10 12.20
C SER A 64 28.27 -19.44 13.46
N LEU A 65 28.18 -18.12 13.47
CA LEU A 65 28.34 -17.27 14.63
C LEU A 65 26.95 -16.79 15.04
N ASP A 66 26.62 -16.96 16.31
CA ASP A 66 25.47 -16.32 16.94
C ASP A 66 25.98 -15.19 17.82
N LEU A 67 25.64 -13.97 17.45
CA LEU A 67 25.93 -12.74 18.17
C LEU A 67 24.73 -12.41 19.08
N PRO A 68 24.97 -11.80 20.25
CA PRO A 68 23.87 -11.37 21.11
C PRO A 68 23.00 -10.34 20.39
N GLU A 69 21.73 -10.31 20.78
CA GLU A 69 20.79 -9.35 20.23
C GLU A 69 20.98 -7.99 20.90
N VAL A 70 21.09 -6.96 20.07
CA VAL A 70 21.21 -5.58 20.54
C VAL A 70 19.85 -4.90 20.45
N SER A 71 19.44 -4.31 21.56
CA SER A 71 18.06 -3.85 21.75
C SER A 71 17.85 -2.40 21.31
N LYS A 72 18.94 -1.65 21.06
CA LYS A 72 18.87 -0.24 20.64
C LYS A 72 19.36 -0.05 19.21
N SER A 73 18.77 0.91 18.51
CA SER A 73 19.10 1.25 17.12
C SER A 73 20.57 1.63 16.90
N GLU A 74 21.20 2.27 17.88
CA GLU A 74 22.61 2.71 17.82
C GLU A 74 23.59 1.54 17.95
N GLU A 75 23.15 0.40 18.48
CA GLU A 75 23.96 -0.80 18.67
C GLU A 75 23.99 -1.71 17.41
N TRP A 76 23.16 -1.43 16.39
CA TRP A 76 23.17 -2.17 15.12
C TRP A 76 24.41 -1.88 14.28
N GLU A 77 24.94 -0.65 14.36
CA GLU A 77 26.20 -0.28 13.72
C GLU A 77 27.37 -1.10 14.28
N TYR A 78 27.29 -1.46 15.56
CA TYR A 78 28.28 -2.32 16.20
C TYR A 78 28.27 -3.73 15.59
N ILE A 79 27.10 -4.37 15.45
CA ILE A 79 27.01 -5.70 14.85
C ILE A 79 27.50 -5.68 13.39
N ASP A 80 27.15 -4.65 12.62
CA ASP A 80 27.67 -4.51 11.24
C ASP A 80 29.19 -4.33 11.24
N LYS A 81 29.74 -3.48 12.12
CA LYS A 81 31.19 -3.28 12.28
C LYS A 81 31.88 -4.59 12.66
N PHE A 82 31.35 -5.31 13.64
CA PHE A 82 31.86 -6.61 14.08
C PHE A 82 31.92 -7.61 12.92
N ILE A 83 30.81 -7.79 12.19
CA ILE A 83 30.74 -8.70 11.05
C ILE A 83 31.76 -8.29 9.97
N ARG A 84 31.91 -7.00 9.68
CA ARG A 84 32.89 -6.50 8.70
C ARG A 84 34.33 -6.75 9.13
N THR A 85 34.66 -6.47 10.39
CA THR A 85 35.99 -6.73 10.94
C THR A 85 36.27 -8.22 10.96
N PHE A 86 35.35 -9.05 11.42
CA PHE A 86 35.47 -10.50 11.38
C PHE A 86 35.71 -11.03 9.97
N ASN A 87 34.97 -10.53 8.97
CA ASN A 87 35.19 -10.89 7.57
C ASN A 87 36.57 -10.48 7.06
N LYS A 88 37.10 -9.34 7.51
CA LYS A 88 38.43 -8.86 7.15
C LYS A 88 39.52 -9.73 7.79
N GLU A 89 39.40 -10.07 9.06
CA GLU A 89 40.35 -10.94 9.77
C GLU A 89 40.30 -12.38 9.23
N LEU A 90 39.12 -12.92 8.88
CA LEU A 90 38.98 -14.18 8.15
C LEU A 90 39.81 -14.20 6.85
N LEU A 91 39.80 -13.11 6.08
CA LEU A 91 40.50 -13.02 4.79
C LEU A 91 42.00 -12.71 4.91
N LYS A 92 42.45 -12.24 6.07
CA LYS A 92 43.88 -12.01 6.34
C LYS A 92 44.61 -13.27 6.81
N ASN A 93 43.88 -14.26 7.32
CA ASN A 93 44.49 -15.45 7.88
C ASN A 93 45.09 -16.35 6.79
N ASP A 94 46.40 -16.61 6.86
CA ASP A 94 47.13 -17.38 5.84
C ASP A 94 46.65 -18.84 5.69
N ASN A 95 45.97 -19.39 6.71
CA ASN A 95 45.42 -20.74 6.65
C ASN A 95 44.03 -20.80 5.99
N ILE A 96 43.42 -19.65 5.66
CA ILE A 96 42.11 -19.57 5.02
C ILE A 96 42.30 -19.14 3.56
N ASP A 97 42.17 -20.09 2.63
CA ASP A 97 42.27 -19.82 1.19
C ASP A 97 41.13 -18.90 0.72
N THR A 98 39.91 -19.11 1.24
CA THR A 98 38.74 -18.30 0.94
C THR A 98 37.61 -18.50 1.95
N ALA A 99 36.72 -17.52 2.04
CA ALA A 99 35.54 -17.51 2.88
C ALA A 99 34.29 -17.05 2.10
N PHE A 100 33.17 -17.72 2.31
CA PHE A 100 31.88 -17.41 1.70
C PHE A 100 30.82 -17.23 2.77
N LYS A 101 30.13 -16.09 2.75
CA LYS A 101 28.98 -15.81 3.62
C LYS A 101 27.69 -16.30 2.96
N PHE A 102 26.92 -17.13 3.65
CA PHE A 102 25.68 -17.74 3.14
C PHE A 102 24.42 -17.19 3.79
N TYR A 103 24.53 -16.72 5.03
CA TYR A 103 23.40 -16.16 5.78
C TYR A 103 23.90 -15.04 6.67
N ASP A 104 23.10 -13.99 6.81
CA ASP A 104 23.38 -12.82 7.62
C ASP A 104 22.04 -12.23 8.07
N GLU A 105 21.68 -12.47 9.32
CA GLU A 105 20.43 -12.00 9.92
C GLU A 105 20.37 -10.49 10.04
N ASN A 106 21.51 -9.83 10.25
CA ASN A 106 21.57 -8.37 10.27
C ASN A 106 21.22 -7.80 8.88
N LEU A 107 21.83 -8.36 7.83
CA LEU A 107 21.50 -7.98 6.45
C LEU A 107 20.01 -8.23 6.15
N LEU A 108 19.46 -9.38 6.56
CA LEU A 108 18.04 -9.69 6.37
C LEU A 108 17.15 -8.59 6.97
N ASN A 109 17.37 -8.26 8.25
CA ASN A 109 16.60 -7.23 8.95
C ASN A 109 16.72 -5.85 8.27
N GLN A 110 17.90 -5.49 7.79
CA GLN A 110 18.11 -4.26 7.01
C GLN A 110 17.32 -4.28 5.70
N LEU A 111 17.40 -5.38 4.94
CA LEU A 111 16.69 -5.50 3.66
C LEU A 111 15.17 -5.51 3.84
N GLU A 112 14.64 -6.08 4.92
CA GLU A 112 13.21 -6.02 5.25
C GLU A 112 12.73 -4.59 5.50
N LYS A 113 13.53 -3.79 6.23
CA LYS A 113 13.22 -2.37 6.46
C LYS A 113 13.18 -1.60 5.15
N LEU A 114 14.19 -1.80 4.30
CA LEU A 114 14.27 -1.16 2.98
C LEU A 114 13.12 -1.60 2.08
N TYR A 115 12.76 -2.88 2.10
CA TYR A 115 11.61 -3.41 1.35
C TYR A 115 10.30 -2.70 1.72
N LYS A 116 10.01 -2.57 3.03
CA LYS A 116 8.79 -1.91 3.53
C LYS A 116 8.70 -0.47 3.04
N GLU A 117 9.81 0.28 3.13
CA GLU A 117 9.84 1.67 2.69
C GLU A 117 9.71 1.83 1.18
N ILE A 118 10.38 0.98 0.37
CA ILE A 118 10.22 0.96 -1.08
C ILE A 118 8.77 0.65 -1.45
N PHE A 119 8.14 -0.32 -0.77
CA PHE A 119 6.75 -0.68 -0.99
C PHE A 119 5.81 0.50 -0.74
N GLU A 120 5.98 1.23 0.37
CA GLU A 120 5.17 2.42 0.68
C GLU A 120 5.30 3.50 -0.40
N VAL A 121 6.54 3.80 -0.83
CA VAL A 121 6.79 4.77 -1.90
C VAL A 121 6.14 4.31 -3.20
N GLU A 122 6.27 3.02 -3.55
CA GLU A 122 5.68 2.46 -4.76
C GLU A 122 4.15 2.56 -4.74
N MET A 123 3.48 2.28 -3.61
CA MET A 123 2.03 2.40 -3.51
C MET A 123 1.57 3.85 -3.73
N LYS A 124 2.27 4.83 -3.13
CA LYS A 124 1.96 6.25 -3.34
C LYS A 124 2.24 6.71 -4.77
N LEU A 125 3.31 6.22 -5.40
CA LEU A 125 3.57 6.48 -6.82
C LEU A 125 2.43 5.95 -7.69
N ARG A 126 1.94 4.73 -7.42
CA ARG A 126 0.81 4.15 -8.17
C ARG A 126 -0.45 5.00 -8.01
N GLU A 127 -0.75 5.47 -6.81
CA GLU A 127 -1.87 6.37 -6.54
C GLU A 127 -1.77 7.65 -7.40
N VAL A 128 -0.63 8.35 -7.33
CA VAL A 128 -0.39 9.58 -8.10
C VAL A 128 -0.46 9.35 -9.60
N LEU A 129 0.20 8.30 -10.10
CA LEU A 129 0.20 7.96 -11.53
C LEU A 129 -1.19 7.59 -12.03
N THR A 130 -1.96 6.86 -11.22
CA THR A 130 -3.35 6.54 -11.53
C THR A 130 -4.17 7.81 -11.68
N PHE A 131 -4.04 8.75 -10.74
CA PHE A 131 -4.70 10.05 -10.82
C PHE A 131 -4.32 10.81 -12.09
N ILE A 132 -3.01 10.94 -12.36
CA ILE A 132 -2.47 11.64 -13.55
C ILE A 132 -3.12 11.08 -14.81
N PHE A 133 -3.16 9.76 -14.95
CA PHE A 133 -3.67 9.12 -16.16
C PHE A 133 -5.18 9.23 -16.29
N ILE A 134 -5.94 9.10 -15.20
CA ILE A 134 -7.39 9.30 -15.21
C ILE A 134 -7.75 10.74 -15.61
N ASP A 135 -7.12 11.74 -14.98
CA ASP A 135 -7.39 13.14 -15.29
C ASP A 135 -6.82 13.57 -16.65
N ASN A 136 -5.73 12.96 -17.12
CA ASN A 136 -5.19 13.28 -18.44
C ASN A 136 -6.11 12.79 -19.57
N TYR A 137 -6.67 11.59 -19.44
CA TYR A 137 -7.48 10.98 -20.50
C TYR A 137 -8.97 11.31 -20.43
N LYS A 138 -9.52 11.56 -19.23
CA LYS A 138 -10.92 11.94 -18.98
C LYS A 138 -11.95 11.11 -19.76
N ASP A 139 -11.65 9.84 -20.04
CA ASP A 139 -12.49 8.95 -20.83
C ASP A 139 -13.09 7.83 -19.97
N ASP A 140 -14.07 7.12 -20.54
CA ASP A 140 -14.85 6.11 -19.82
C ASP A 140 -14.08 4.79 -19.56
N ASN A 141 -12.85 4.65 -20.06
CA ASN A 141 -12.09 3.40 -19.97
C ASN A 141 -10.93 3.46 -18.96
N TYR A 142 -11.28 3.40 -17.67
CA TYR A 142 -10.34 3.41 -16.53
C TYR A 142 -9.44 2.17 -16.41
N TYR A 143 -9.63 1.16 -17.26
CA TYR A 143 -8.85 -0.08 -17.26
C TYR A 143 -7.92 -0.20 -18.48
N ASP A 144 -7.81 0.86 -19.29
CA ASP A 144 -6.90 0.97 -20.44
C ASP A 144 -6.15 2.32 -20.42
N LEU A 145 -5.59 2.65 -19.25
CA LEU A 145 -4.82 3.85 -18.97
C LEU A 145 -3.47 3.83 -19.71
N LEU A 146 -2.83 2.67 -19.85
CA LEU A 146 -1.50 2.53 -20.47
C LEU A 146 -1.53 2.33 -21.98
N ARG A 147 -2.68 2.58 -22.62
CA ARG A 147 -2.92 2.31 -24.05
C ARG A 147 -1.94 2.98 -25.00
N ASP A 148 -1.44 4.18 -24.68
CA ASP A 148 -0.53 4.92 -25.56
C ASP A 148 0.95 4.59 -25.37
N TYR A 149 1.34 3.98 -24.24
CA TYR A 149 2.74 3.80 -23.87
C TYR A 149 3.24 2.40 -24.20
N LYS A 150 4.41 2.31 -24.82
CA LYS A 150 5.10 1.04 -25.04
C LYS A 150 5.99 0.75 -23.83
N PHE A 151 5.83 -0.44 -23.25
CA PHE A 151 6.70 -0.95 -22.20
C PHE A 151 7.47 -2.15 -22.73
N ASN A 152 8.68 -2.36 -22.22
CA ASN A 152 9.44 -3.56 -22.55
C ASN A 152 8.60 -4.82 -22.21
N ASN A 153 8.33 -5.66 -23.22
CA ASN A 153 7.29 -6.70 -23.26
C ASN A 153 7.21 -7.68 -22.07
N LYS A 154 8.22 -7.76 -21.20
CA LYS A 154 8.27 -8.67 -20.04
C LYS A 154 7.42 -8.24 -18.85
N SER A 155 6.92 -7.00 -18.84
CA SER A 155 6.11 -6.45 -17.72
C SER A 155 4.69 -6.06 -18.11
N SER A 156 4.25 -6.40 -19.32
CA SER A 156 2.85 -6.17 -19.69
C SER A 156 1.93 -7.16 -18.97
N LEU A 157 0.74 -6.72 -18.56
CA LEU A 157 -0.29 -7.60 -17.98
C LEU A 157 -0.54 -8.84 -18.86
N TYR A 158 -0.54 -8.67 -20.19
CA TYR A 158 -0.69 -9.77 -21.15
C TYR A 158 0.47 -10.78 -21.13
N SER A 159 1.69 -10.34 -20.83
CA SER A 159 2.84 -11.24 -20.68
C SER A 159 2.76 -12.09 -19.40
N LEU A 160 2.23 -11.51 -18.32
CA LEU A 160 2.02 -12.21 -17.05
C LEU A 160 0.79 -13.13 -17.09
N TYR A 161 -0.22 -12.78 -17.89
CA TYR A 161 -1.47 -13.52 -18.02
C TYR A 161 -1.85 -13.75 -19.49
N PRO A 162 -1.24 -14.76 -20.16
CA PRO A 162 -1.46 -15.03 -21.59
C PRO A 162 -2.90 -15.37 -21.96
N ASN A 163 -3.73 -15.72 -20.98
CA ASN A 163 -5.14 -16.04 -21.17
C ASN A 163 -6.02 -14.79 -21.34
N LEU A 164 -5.51 -13.61 -21.00
CA LEU A 164 -6.18 -12.34 -21.32
C LEU A 164 -5.95 -12.06 -22.81
N LYS A 165 -7.01 -12.10 -23.61
CA LYS A 165 -6.93 -11.96 -25.08
C LYS A 165 -7.48 -10.63 -25.58
N ASN A 166 -8.23 -9.90 -24.75
CA ASN A 166 -8.87 -8.64 -25.14
C ASN A 166 -9.09 -7.71 -23.95
N VAL A 167 -9.47 -6.46 -24.26
CA VAL A 167 -9.71 -5.38 -23.28
C VAL A 167 -10.79 -5.73 -22.26
N LYS A 168 -11.87 -6.39 -22.67
CA LYS A 168 -12.97 -6.76 -21.76
C LYS A 168 -12.53 -7.78 -20.71
N GLN A 169 -11.75 -8.79 -21.10
CA GLN A 169 -11.20 -9.76 -20.16
C GLN A 169 -10.21 -9.12 -19.18
N LYS A 170 -9.41 -8.18 -19.67
CA LYS A 170 -8.51 -7.37 -18.84
C LYS A 170 -9.29 -6.54 -17.82
N GLU A 171 -10.34 -5.85 -18.26
CA GLU A 171 -11.23 -5.07 -17.39
C GLU A 171 -11.86 -5.95 -16.30
N GLU A 172 -12.50 -7.06 -16.68
CA GLU A 172 -13.12 -7.99 -15.73
C GLU A 172 -12.12 -8.52 -14.70
N PHE A 173 -10.89 -8.83 -15.15
CA PHE A 173 -9.81 -9.30 -14.29
C PHE A 173 -9.36 -8.24 -13.29
N LEU A 174 -9.08 -7.02 -13.75
CA LEU A 174 -8.64 -5.90 -12.92
C LEU A 174 -9.73 -5.47 -11.94
N LYS A 175 -10.97 -5.36 -12.40
CA LYS A 175 -12.14 -5.02 -11.59
C LYS A 175 -12.36 -6.03 -10.46
N LYS A 176 -12.22 -7.33 -10.73
CA LYS A 176 -12.38 -8.37 -9.70
C LYS A 176 -11.35 -8.23 -8.57
N LYS A 177 -10.17 -7.67 -8.86
CA LYS A 177 -9.08 -7.50 -7.89
C LYS A 177 -9.05 -6.11 -7.24
N LEU A 178 -9.87 -5.17 -7.72
CA LEU A 178 -9.79 -3.76 -7.34
C LEU A 178 -8.42 -3.14 -7.68
N GLU A 179 -7.84 -3.56 -8.79
CA GLU A 179 -6.53 -3.11 -9.26
C GLU A 179 -6.66 -2.40 -10.62
N ASN A 180 -5.61 -1.68 -11.01
CA ASN A 180 -5.45 -1.12 -12.35
C ASN A 180 -4.13 -1.59 -12.99
N GLU A 181 -3.80 -1.08 -14.18
CA GLU A 181 -2.61 -1.52 -14.92
C GLU A 181 -1.28 -1.23 -14.22
N PHE A 182 -1.21 -0.18 -13.38
CA PHE A 182 0.02 0.19 -12.68
C PHE A 182 0.46 -0.87 -11.66
N PHE A 183 -0.45 -1.75 -11.21
CA PHE A 183 -0.10 -2.88 -10.34
C PHE A 183 0.84 -3.90 -10.98
N TYR A 184 0.85 -3.93 -12.31
CA TYR A 184 1.55 -4.94 -13.10
C TYR A 184 2.81 -4.39 -13.76
N LEU A 185 3.10 -3.11 -13.57
CA LEU A 185 4.36 -2.51 -14.00
C LEU A 185 5.50 -2.96 -13.09
N LEU A 186 6.68 -3.11 -13.69
CA LEU A 186 7.92 -3.18 -12.92
C LEU A 186 8.28 -1.77 -12.45
N PHE A 187 8.99 -1.68 -11.34
CA PHE A 187 9.48 -0.41 -10.81
C PHE A 187 10.28 0.40 -11.86
N SER A 188 11.05 -0.30 -12.70
CA SER A 188 11.82 0.29 -13.80
C SER A 188 10.95 0.96 -14.86
N ASN A 189 9.67 0.63 -14.95
CA ASN A 189 8.76 1.19 -15.95
C ASN A 189 8.22 2.57 -15.56
N TYR A 190 8.32 2.99 -14.28
CA TYR A 190 7.79 4.30 -13.86
C TYR A 190 8.52 5.49 -14.52
N LYS A 191 9.76 5.29 -15.02
CA LYS A 191 10.50 6.30 -15.79
C LYS A 191 10.19 6.28 -17.29
N GLU A 192 9.34 5.35 -17.75
CA GLU A 192 9.04 5.18 -19.16
C GLU A 192 7.88 6.08 -19.65
N PHE A 193 7.25 6.87 -18.78
CA PHE A 193 6.15 7.79 -19.15
C PHE A 193 6.62 9.08 -19.86
N LYS A 194 7.39 8.91 -20.93
CA LYS A 194 7.94 9.99 -21.74
C LYS A 194 7.40 9.95 -23.17
N LYS A 195 7.45 11.08 -23.87
CA LYS A 195 6.91 11.21 -25.23
C LYS A 195 7.57 10.27 -26.23
N GLU A 196 8.87 10.02 -26.09
CA GLU A 196 9.63 9.06 -26.91
C GLU A 196 9.17 7.59 -26.74
N ASN A 197 8.48 7.30 -25.65
CA ASN A 197 7.95 5.97 -25.33
C ASN A 197 6.50 5.78 -25.73
N LEU A 198 5.91 6.73 -26.45
CA LEU A 198 4.61 6.50 -27.07
C LEU A 198 4.70 5.40 -28.14
N LYS A 199 3.64 4.60 -28.23
CA LYS A 199 3.45 3.62 -29.30
C LYS A 199 3.36 4.34 -30.63
N GLU A 200 4.03 3.81 -31.64
CA GLU A 200 3.82 4.22 -33.02
C GLU A 200 2.38 3.86 -33.43
N LEU A 201 1.71 4.76 -34.14
CA LEU A 201 0.37 4.50 -34.66
C LEU A 201 0.48 3.61 -35.89
N ASN A 202 -0.14 2.43 -35.82
CA ASN A 202 -0.30 1.59 -37.00
C ASN A 202 -1.63 1.89 -37.71
N ASN A 203 -1.82 1.35 -38.92
CA ASN A 203 -3.04 1.59 -39.71
C ASN A 203 -4.34 1.18 -38.98
N LYS A 204 -4.31 0.16 -38.12
CA LYS A 204 -5.50 -0.25 -37.35
C LYS A 204 -5.85 0.77 -36.28
N ASP A 205 -4.85 1.34 -35.62
CA ASP A 205 -5.04 2.39 -34.62
C ASP A 205 -5.61 3.65 -35.27
N LEU A 206 -5.06 4.06 -36.42
CA LEU A 206 -5.56 5.19 -37.19
C LEU A 206 -7.01 4.99 -37.62
N VAL A 207 -7.36 3.80 -38.14
CA VAL A 207 -8.75 3.47 -38.50
C VAL A 207 -9.67 3.55 -37.28
N LYS A 208 -9.25 3.03 -36.11
CA LYS A 208 -10.03 3.12 -34.88
C LYS A 208 -10.26 4.58 -34.45
N TYR A 209 -9.24 5.43 -34.54
CA TYR A 209 -9.39 6.85 -34.23
C TYR A 209 -10.28 7.59 -35.23
N ILE A 210 -10.20 7.26 -36.52
CA ILE A 210 -11.12 7.81 -37.53
C ILE A 210 -12.57 7.41 -37.22
N GLN A 211 -12.80 6.15 -36.84
CA GLN A 211 -14.15 5.65 -36.51
C GLN A 211 -14.74 6.30 -35.26
N ASN A 212 -13.89 6.70 -34.32
CA ASN A 212 -14.31 7.32 -33.05
C ASN A 212 -14.36 8.85 -33.11
N ALA A 213 -13.84 9.47 -34.17
CA ALA A 213 -13.84 10.92 -34.32
C ALA A 213 -15.09 11.39 -35.06
N GLU A 214 -15.78 12.38 -34.51
CA GLU A 214 -16.94 13.00 -35.16
C GLU A 214 -16.55 13.77 -36.43
N ASP A 215 -15.37 14.39 -36.41
CA ASP A 215 -14.82 15.15 -37.53
C ASP A 215 -13.29 15.08 -37.59
N PHE A 216 -12.72 15.73 -38.62
CA PHE A 216 -11.27 15.79 -38.80
C PHE A 216 -10.53 16.53 -37.67
N ASN A 217 -11.14 17.56 -37.08
CA ASN A 217 -10.51 18.32 -36.01
C ASN A 217 -10.41 17.46 -34.74
N LYS A 218 -11.45 16.70 -34.41
CA LYS A 218 -11.46 15.74 -33.30
C LYS A 218 -10.47 14.61 -33.54
N TYR A 219 -10.39 14.09 -34.76
CA TYR A 219 -9.38 13.11 -35.14
C TYR A 219 -7.96 13.64 -34.95
N LYS A 220 -7.69 14.86 -35.42
CA LYS A 220 -6.40 15.53 -35.26
C LYS A 220 -6.06 15.72 -33.78
N GLU A 221 -7.02 16.20 -32.99
CA GLU A 221 -6.89 16.38 -31.54
C GLU A 221 -6.54 15.06 -30.84
N ILE A 222 -7.24 13.95 -31.15
CA ILE A 222 -6.96 12.62 -30.58
C ILE A 222 -5.52 12.17 -30.86
N ILE A 223 -4.98 12.46 -32.04
CA ILE A 223 -3.62 12.08 -32.42
C ILE A 223 -2.57 12.98 -31.77
N GLU A 224 -2.81 14.29 -31.73
CA GLU A 224 -1.87 15.27 -31.18
C GLU A 224 -1.81 15.20 -29.64
N ASN A 225 -2.91 14.84 -29.00
CA ASN A 225 -3.05 14.80 -27.54
C ASN A 225 -2.80 13.41 -26.93
N ARG A 226 -1.91 12.62 -27.52
CA ARG A 226 -1.53 11.30 -26.98
C ARG A 226 -0.50 11.41 -25.86
N GLY A 227 -0.61 10.52 -24.89
CA GLY A 227 0.24 10.52 -23.70
C GLY A 227 -0.13 11.64 -22.72
N ILE A 228 0.80 11.97 -21.82
CA ILE A 228 0.63 13.05 -20.85
C ILE A 228 0.78 14.40 -21.56
N ILE A 229 -0.29 15.21 -21.54
CA ILE A 229 -0.37 16.51 -22.20
C ILE A 229 -0.44 17.69 -21.23
N ILE A 230 -0.79 17.43 -19.97
CA ILE A 230 -0.89 18.45 -18.92
C ILE A 230 0.52 18.76 -18.41
N PRO A 231 1.04 19.99 -18.59
CA PRO A 231 2.43 20.34 -18.25
C PRO A 231 2.79 20.04 -16.80
N GLU A 232 1.88 20.28 -15.86
CA GLU A 232 2.11 20.01 -14.43
C GLU A 232 2.35 18.52 -14.15
N TYR A 233 1.77 17.63 -14.95
CA TYR A 233 1.96 16.18 -14.82
C TYR A 233 3.29 15.75 -15.44
N GLU A 234 3.65 16.33 -16.58
CA GLU A 234 4.95 16.10 -17.21
C GLU A 234 6.10 16.56 -16.30
N ASP A 235 5.98 17.76 -15.72
CA ASP A 235 6.96 18.32 -14.78
C ASP A 235 7.14 17.41 -13.55
N PHE A 236 6.04 16.88 -13.00
CA PHE A 236 6.11 15.93 -11.89
C PHE A 236 6.88 14.65 -12.29
N LEU A 237 6.52 14.04 -13.42
CA LEU A 237 7.15 12.81 -13.91
C LEU A 237 8.65 12.98 -14.17
N LEU A 238 9.05 14.12 -14.76
CA LEU A 238 10.46 14.46 -14.95
C LEU A 238 11.18 14.67 -13.62
N SER A 239 10.52 15.31 -12.65
CA SER A 239 11.14 15.62 -11.36
C SER A 239 11.50 14.38 -10.53
N ILE A 240 10.79 13.26 -10.70
CA ILE A 240 11.02 12.03 -9.92
C ILE A 240 11.99 11.04 -10.58
N GLU A 241 12.43 11.30 -11.81
CA GLU A 241 13.23 10.33 -12.59
C GLU A 241 14.55 9.93 -11.91
N GLU A 242 15.32 10.90 -11.43
CA GLU A 242 16.60 10.64 -10.76
C GLU A 242 16.40 9.83 -9.46
N ASP A 243 15.37 10.16 -8.69
CA ASP A 243 15.05 9.48 -7.44
C ASP A 243 14.68 8.02 -7.70
N LEU A 244 13.85 7.75 -8.72
CA LEU A 244 13.48 6.39 -9.13
C LEU A 244 14.71 5.54 -9.48
N ASN A 245 15.71 6.11 -10.15
CA ASN A 245 16.94 5.37 -10.47
C ASN A 245 17.75 5.00 -9.20
N ASN A 246 17.74 5.84 -8.17
CA ASN A 246 18.41 5.54 -6.90
C ASN A 246 17.63 4.49 -6.09
N LEU A 247 16.28 4.59 -6.07
CA LEU A 247 15.42 3.57 -5.46
C LEU A 247 15.57 2.20 -6.13
N GLU A 248 15.66 2.16 -7.47
CA GLU A 248 15.81 0.94 -8.25
C GLU A 248 17.10 0.16 -7.88
N LYS A 249 18.20 0.86 -7.57
CA LYS A 249 19.46 0.22 -7.13
C LYS A 249 19.27 -0.53 -5.82
N ILE A 250 18.65 0.08 -4.82
CA ILE A 250 18.40 -0.58 -3.53
C ILE A 250 17.34 -1.68 -3.67
N ARG A 251 16.28 -1.46 -4.45
CA ARG A 251 15.31 -2.51 -4.77
C ARG A 251 15.98 -3.75 -5.35
N ASN A 252 16.95 -3.59 -6.23
CA ASN A 252 17.72 -4.70 -6.78
C ASN A 252 18.61 -5.37 -5.73
N CYS A 253 19.16 -4.62 -4.78
CA CYS A 253 19.89 -5.20 -3.64
C CYS A 253 18.95 -6.07 -2.78
N VAL A 254 17.78 -5.54 -2.42
CA VAL A 254 16.74 -6.26 -1.67
C VAL A 254 16.29 -7.52 -2.41
N ALA A 255 15.94 -7.42 -3.69
CA ALA A 255 15.46 -8.54 -4.49
C ALA A 255 16.49 -9.67 -4.67
N HIS A 256 17.78 -9.36 -4.53
CA HIS A 256 18.88 -10.30 -4.69
C HIS A 256 19.64 -10.59 -3.40
N ASN A 257 19.12 -10.18 -2.24
CA ASN A 257 19.75 -10.35 -0.93
C ASN A 257 21.21 -9.86 -0.88
N ARG A 258 21.50 -8.73 -1.52
CA ARG A 258 22.84 -8.14 -1.59
C ARG A 258 23.00 -7.03 -0.56
N THR A 259 24.18 -6.93 0.04
CA THR A 259 24.54 -5.81 0.91
C THR A 259 24.69 -4.53 0.08
N PRO A 260 23.89 -3.48 0.33
CA PRO A 260 24.07 -2.19 -0.32
C PRO A 260 25.32 -1.49 0.21
N THR A 261 25.98 -0.70 -0.64
CA THR A 261 27.10 0.15 -0.20
C THR A 261 26.61 1.36 0.58
N LYS A 262 27.47 1.95 1.43
CA LYS A 262 27.15 3.17 2.18
C LYS A 262 26.67 4.31 1.27
N LYS A 263 27.35 4.49 0.13
CA LYS A 263 26.98 5.50 -0.87
C LYS A 263 25.61 5.22 -1.50
N GLU A 264 25.25 3.94 -1.73
CA GLU A 264 23.93 3.60 -2.25
C GLU A 264 22.83 3.87 -1.23
N LEU A 265 23.08 3.57 0.06
CA LEU A 265 22.16 3.88 1.15
C LEU A 265 21.94 5.40 1.30
N GLU A 266 23.02 6.20 1.32
CA GLU A 266 22.93 7.67 1.41
C GLU A 266 22.12 8.26 0.23
N ASN A 267 22.37 7.79 -0.99
CA ASN A 267 21.61 8.23 -2.16
C ASN A 267 20.14 7.81 -2.10
N TYR A 268 19.88 6.61 -1.56
CA TYR A 268 18.52 6.09 -1.38
C TYR A 268 17.74 6.88 -0.34
N GLU A 269 18.31 7.15 0.84
CA GLU A 269 17.65 7.93 1.90
C GLU A 269 17.26 9.32 1.39
N LYS A 270 18.17 9.97 0.65
CA LYS A 270 17.89 11.23 -0.02
C LYS A 270 16.75 11.08 -1.03
N ALA A 271 16.82 10.10 -1.92
CA ALA A 271 15.81 9.85 -2.95
C ALA A 271 14.42 9.56 -2.35
N VAL A 272 14.34 8.79 -1.27
CA VAL A 272 13.07 8.52 -0.58
C VAL A 272 12.49 9.81 0.00
N LYS A 273 13.32 10.64 0.64
CA LYS A 273 12.86 11.92 1.19
C LYS A 273 12.36 12.83 0.06
N ASP A 274 13.12 12.95 -1.02
CA ASP A 274 12.81 13.85 -2.13
C ASP A 274 11.56 13.39 -2.89
N ILE A 275 11.40 12.09 -3.15
CA ILE A 275 10.21 11.56 -3.83
C ILE A 275 8.96 11.68 -2.98
N LYS A 276 9.03 11.41 -1.66
CA LYS A 276 7.91 11.59 -0.73
C LYS A 276 7.46 13.05 -0.70
N ASN A 277 8.41 13.99 -0.68
CA ASN A 277 8.11 15.42 -0.74
C ASN A 277 7.44 15.81 -2.07
N LYS A 278 7.98 15.37 -3.21
CA LYS A 278 7.41 15.63 -4.54
C LYS A 278 5.99 15.08 -4.67
N ILE A 279 5.75 13.86 -4.19
CA ILE A 279 4.42 13.23 -4.14
C ILE A 279 3.46 14.06 -3.29
N ASN A 280 3.85 14.42 -2.06
CA ASN A 280 2.99 15.17 -1.16
C ASN A 280 2.67 16.56 -1.73
N THR A 281 3.67 17.28 -2.27
CA THR A 281 3.44 18.57 -2.93
C THR A 281 2.49 18.45 -4.11
N PHE A 282 2.62 17.39 -4.92
CA PHE A 282 1.71 17.11 -6.03
C PHE A 282 0.27 16.90 -5.54
N LEU A 283 0.08 16.05 -4.53
CA LEU A 283 -1.23 15.77 -3.95
C LEU A 283 -1.84 16.99 -3.25
N ASP A 284 -1.05 17.79 -2.53
CA ASP A 284 -1.49 19.03 -1.89
C ASP A 284 -1.98 20.04 -2.94
N ASN A 285 -1.28 20.14 -4.06
CA ASN A 285 -1.71 21.00 -5.18
C ASN A 285 -3.05 20.53 -5.76
N ILE A 286 -3.29 19.22 -5.85
CA ILE A 286 -4.59 18.66 -6.27
C ILE A 286 -5.67 18.96 -5.23
N ASN A 287 -5.39 18.67 -3.96
CA ASN A 287 -6.32 18.88 -2.85
C ASN A 287 -6.70 20.36 -2.69
N SER A 288 -5.80 21.30 -2.98
CA SER A 288 -6.14 22.73 -2.95
C SER A 288 -7.21 23.11 -3.99
N LYS A 289 -7.38 22.31 -5.05
CA LYS A 289 -8.39 22.51 -6.11
C LYS A 289 -9.73 21.83 -5.78
N ILE A 290 -9.77 20.96 -4.77
CA ILE A 290 -10.95 20.18 -4.39
C ILE A 290 -11.37 20.61 -2.99
N LYS A 291 -12.65 20.91 -2.76
CA LYS A 291 -13.11 21.08 -1.38
C LYS A 291 -13.13 19.71 -0.70
N PRO A 292 -12.29 19.45 0.32
CA PRO A 292 -12.36 18.19 1.03
C PRO A 292 -13.75 18.09 1.67
N SER A 293 -14.41 16.95 1.50
CA SER A 293 -15.55 16.58 2.31
C SER A 293 -15.13 15.36 3.12
N THR A 294 -15.03 15.53 4.43
CA THR A 294 -15.01 14.39 5.33
C THR A 294 -16.42 13.85 5.38
N ILE A 295 -16.60 12.61 4.96
CA ILE A 295 -17.87 11.89 5.11
C ILE A 295 -17.70 10.96 6.30
N TYR A 296 -18.57 11.12 7.29
CA TYR A 296 -18.61 10.20 8.43
C TYR A 296 -19.35 8.93 8.05
N ILE A 297 -18.96 7.78 8.61
CA ILE A 297 -19.62 6.49 8.29
C ILE A 297 -21.11 6.55 8.67
N GLU A 298 -21.41 7.25 9.76
CA GLU A 298 -22.74 7.54 10.27
C GLU A 298 -23.59 8.32 9.26
N GLU A 299 -22.98 9.11 8.36
CA GLU A 299 -23.69 9.82 7.28
C GLU A 299 -23.99 8.91 6.07
N LEU A 300 -23.26 7.79 5.94
CA LEU A 300 -23.44 6.81 4.86
C LEU A 300 -24.43 5.70 5.25
N ILE A 301 -24.53 5.38 6.54
CA ILE A 301 -25.42 4.35 7.07
C ILE A 301 -26.64 5.03 7.68
N LYS A 302 -27.67 5.20 6.86
CA LYS A 302 -28.98 5.63 7.36
C LYS A 302 -29.63 4.47 8.12
N PRO A 303 -30.00 4.63 9.39
CA PRO A 303 -30.72 3.58 10.12
C PRO A 303 -32.02 3.27 9.39
N LYS A 304 -32.21 2.00 9.04
CA LYS A 304 -33.32 1.54 8.22
C LYS A 304 -34.49 1.14 9.11
N VAL A 305 -35.52 1.99 9.12
CA VAL A 305 -36.73 1.75 9.91
C VAL A 305 -37.62 0.79 9.13
N ILE A 306 -37.95 -0.35 9.75
CA ILE A 306 -38.79 -1.38 9.15
C ILE A 306 -40.23 -1.31 9.65
N PHE A 307 -40.43 -0.74 10.84
CA PHE A 307 -41.74 -0.61 11.46
C PHE A 307 -41.77 0.57 12.44
N ALA A 308 -42.95 1.17 12.63
CA ALA A 308 -43.14 2.22 13.62
C ALA A 308 -44.52 2.13 14.27
N THR A 309 -44.59 2.42 15.57
CA THR A 309 -45.85 2.53 16.31
C THR A 309 -45.97 3.94 16.89
N ILE A 310 -47.06 4.63 16.54
CA ILE A 310 -47.39 5.95 17.05
C ILE A 310 -48.46 5.80 18.14
N TYR A 311 -48.13 6.19 19.37
CA TYR A 311 -49.06 6.16 20.49
C TYR A 311 -49.76 7.51 20.58
N VAL A 312 -51.10 7.51 20.51
CA VAL A 312 -51.92 8.73 20.43
C VAL A 312 -52.94 8.76 21.55
N GLU A 313 -53.06 9.89 22.23
CA GLU A 313 -54.03 10.14 23.29
C GLU A 313 -55.07 11.17 22.82
N GLU A 314 -56.34 10.97 23.19
CA GLU A 314 -57.38 11.98 23.00
C GLU A 314 -57.44 12.92 24.21
N MET A 315 -57.43 14.22 23.96
CA MET A 315 -57.38 15.23 25.01
C MET A 315 -58.66 15.25 25.87
N PRO A 316 -58.59 15.05 27.20
CA PRO A 316 -59.78 14.90 28.06
C PRO A 316 -60.77 16.07 28.03
N ASN A 317 -60.27 17.28 27.74
CA ASN A 317 -61.04 18.51 27.76
C ASN A 317 -61.34 19.06 26.35
N MET A 318 -60.95 18.35 25.30
CA MET A 318 -61.13 18.76 23.90
C MET A 318 -61.47 17.54 23.04
N PRO A 319 -62.75 17.09 23.06
CA PRO A 319 -63.19 15.95 22.25
C PRO A 319 -62.84 16.14 20.77
N GLY A 320 -62.32 15.10 20.13
CA GLY A 320 -61.86 15.16 18.75
C GLY A 320 -60.49 15.83 18.54
N VAL A 321 -59.74 16.10 19.62
CA VAL A 321 -58.34 16.55 19.55
C VAL A 321 -57.42 15.43 20.03
N TYR A 322 -56.53 15.00 19.15
CA TYR A 322 -55.57 13.92 19.38
C TYR A 322 -54.16 14.47 19.46
N ARG A 323 -53.36 13.95 20.41
CA ARG A 323 -51.95 14.31 20.58
C ARG A 323 -51.10 13.04 20.52
N GLN A 324 -49.96 13.11 19.84
CA GLN A 324 -48.96 12.05 19.91
C GLN A 324 -48.28 12.06 21.28
N ASN A 325 -48.23 10.90 21.93
CA ASN A 325 -47.59 10.73 23.24
C ASN A 325 -46.16 10.19 23.11
N ALA A 326 -45.97 9.16 22.28
CA ALA A 326 -44.67 8.53 22.05
C ALA A 326 -44.67 7.89 20.65
N THR A 327 -43.48 7.66 20.10
CA THR A 327 -43.32 6.86 18.88
C THR A 327 -42.17 5.88 19.08
N THR A 328 -42.40 4.61 18.76
CA THR A 328 -41.32 3.60 18.75
C THR A 328 -40.97 3.24 17.30
N LEU A 329 -39.68 3.25 16.99
CA LEU A 329 -39.11 2.81 15.71
C LEU A 329 -38.46 1.46 15.90
N GLU A 330 -38.70 0.53 14.99
CA GLU A 330 -37.98 -0.74 14.91
C GLU A 330 -37.08 -0.74 13.67
N PHE A 331 -35.83 -1.15 13.84
CA PHE A 331 -34.83 -1.18 12.78
C PHE A 331 -34.56 -2.60 12.27
N GLU A 332 -33.98 -2.71 11.08
CA GLU A 332 -33.63 -4.01 10.45
C GLU A 332 -32.69 -4.88 11.32
N ASN A 333 -31.90 -4.28 12.21
CA ASN A 333 -31.03 -5.00 13.15
C ASN A 333 -31.77 -5.49 14.43
N GLY A 334 -33.07 -5.21 14.56
CA GLY A 334 -33.90 -5.54 15.72
C GLY A 334 -33.77 -4.58 16.90
N GLU A 335 -33.05 -3.46 16.75
CA GLU A 335 -33.05 -2.39 17.74
C GLU A 335 -34.39 -1.65 17.72
N ILE A 336 -34.81 -1.19 18.90
CA ILE A 336 -36.01 -0.37 19.07
C ILE A 336 -35.58 0.95 19.70
N GLU A 337 -35.99 2.06 19.09
CA GLU A 337 -35.73 3.41 19.59
C GLU A 337 -37.05 4.15 19.82
N GLU A 338 -37.14 4.85 20.94
CA GLU A 338 -38.25 5.76 21.21
C GLU A 338 -37.87 7.16 20.73
N VAL A 339 -38.70 7.72 19.84
CA VAL A 339 -38.50 9.05 19.26
C VAL A 339 -39.70 9.94 19.57
N ASP A 340 -39.41 11.22 19.77
CA ASP A 340 -40.41 12.26 19.86
C ASP A 340 -40.52 12.96 18.49
N ILE A 341 -41.65 12.76 17.80
CA ILE A 341 -41.90 13.37 16.49
C ILE A 341 -42.61 14.74 16.62
N GLY A 342 -42.91 15.20 17.84
CA GLY A 342 -43.38 16.55 18.17
C GLY A 342 -44.75 16.61 18.85
N ASP A 343 -44.99 17.74 19.56
CA ASP A 343 -46.23 18.02 20.30
C ASP A 343 -47.44 18.42 19.42
N GLU A 344 -47.55 17.90 18.20
CA GLU A 344 -48.65 18.28 17.31
C GLU A 344 -50.00 17.74 17.79
N MET A 345 -51.01 18.62 17.76
CA MET A 345 -52.41 18.31 18.06
C MET A 345 -53.22 18.28 16.76
N ILE A 346 -53.80 17.14 16.43
CA ILE A 346 -54.56 16.93 15.20
C ILE A 346 -56.04 16.80 15.53
N HIS A 347 -56.89 17.50 14.77
CA HIS A 347 -58.33 17.52 14.99
C HIS A 347 -59.04 16.55 14.04
N GLY A 348 -59.96 15.73 14.56
CA GLY A 348 -60.81 14.84 13.77
C GLY A 348 -61.94 14.24 14.60
N ASP A 349 -62.98 13.73 13.96
CA ASP A 349 -64.15 13.21 14.67
C ASP A 349 -63.84 11.87 15.37
N ASN A 350 -62.81 11.15 14.89
CA ASN A 350 -62.29 9.92 15.47
C ASN A 350 -60.82 9.69 15.07
N ILE A 351 -60.14 8.71 15.69
CA ILE A 351 -58.71 8.46 15.45
C ILE A 351 -58.38 8.05 14.01
N TYR A 352 -59.31 7.39 13.31
CA TYR A 352 -59.10 6.96 11.92
C TYR A 352 -59.06 8.13 10.94
N GLU A 353 -59.66 9.27 11.30
CA GLU A 353 -59.63 10.48 10.47
C GLU A 353 -58.31 11.23 10.57
N VAL A 354 -57.58 11.08 11.69
CA VAL A 354 -56.29 11.76 11.94
C VAL A 354 -55.08 10.85 11.69
N GLU A 355 -55.30 9.57 11.40
CA GLU A 355 -54.24 8.56 11.24
C GLU A 355 -53.25 8.94 10.13
N ASP A 356 -53.77 9.37 8.98
CA ASP A 356 -52.96 9.74 7.83
C ASP A 356 -52.07 10.96 8.09
N ASP A 357 -52.53 11.89 8.94
CA ASP A 357 -51.77 13.09 9.29
C ASP A 357 -50.60 12.74 10.24
N PHE A 358 -50.82 11.88 11.24
CA PHE A 358 -49.74 11.38 12.10
C PHE A 358 -48.70 10.56 11.32
N LYS A 359 -49.13 9.68 10.40
CA LYS A 359 -48.21 8.93 9.52
C LYS A 359 -47.36 9.86 8.67
N LYS A 360 -47.96 10.94 8.16
CA LYS A 360 -47.23 11.95 7.38
C LYS A 360 -46.24 12.73 8.23
N LEU A 361 -46.61 13.06 9.47
CA LEU A 361 -45.72 13.73 10.42
C LEU A 361 -44.48 12.88 10.73
N LEU A 362 -44.67 11.59 11.03
CA LEU A 362 -43.60 10.63 11.24
C LEU A 362 -42.67 10.53 10.01
N LEU A 363 -43.23 10.36 8.81
CA LEU A 363 -42.43 10.25 7.60
C LEU A 363 -41.60 11.50 7.29
N ASN A 364 -42.10 12.69 7.65
CA ASN A 364 -41.34 13.92 7.52
C ASN A 364 -40.20 13.96 8.54
N TYR A 365 -40.50 13.68 9.81
CA TYR A 365 -39.51 13.60 10.88
C TYR A 365 -38.37 12.64 10.51
N LEU A 366 -38.69 11.43 10.05
CA LEU A 366 -37.70 10.42 9.71
C LEU A 366 -36.79 10.86 8.54
N LYS A 367 -37.35 11.53 7.53
CA LYS A 367 -36.56 12.07 6.41
C LYS A 367 -35.65 13.22 6.85
N GLU A 368 -36.14 14.12 7.69
CA GLU A 368 -35.38 15.26 8.20
C GLU A 368 -34.22 14.83 9.11
N ASN A 369 -34.40 13.73 9.84
CA ASN A 369 -33.40 13.18 10.75
C ASN A 369 -32.53 12.07 10.12
N GLY A 370 -32.60 11.89 8.79
CA GLY A 370 -31.65 11.05 8.07
C GLY A 370 -31.92 9.54 8.11
N TYR A 371 -33.09 9.10 8.53
CA TYR A 371 -33.50 7.69 8.52
C TYR A 371 -33.76 7.18 7.09
N ASP A 372 -33.53 5.89 6.84
CA ASP A 372 -33.98 5.22 5.62
C ASP A 372 -35.40 4.67 5.81
N VAL A 373 -36.35 5.32 5.15
CA VAL A 373 -37.79 4.98 5.16
C VAL A 373 -38.22 4.17 3.95
N SER A 374 -37.29 3.62 3.16
CA SER A 374 -37.61 2.88 1.93
C SER A 374 -38.48 1.63 2.16
N TYR A 375 -38.54 1.12 3.40
CA TYR A 375 -39.36 -0.01 3.84
C TYR A 375 -40.55 0.40 4.72
N LEU A 376 -40.68 1.69 5.02
CA LEU A 376 -41.78 2.23 5.81
C LEU A 376 -42.88 2.72 4.87
N ASP A 377 -43.81 1.83 4.53
CA ASP A 377 -45.07 2.23 3.91
C ASP A 377 -46.17 2.43 4.96
N LYS A 378 -47.34 2.93 4.54
CA LYS A 378 -48.45 3.20 5.45
C LYS A 378 -48.95 1.95 6.19
N SER A 379 -48.70 0.74 5.69
CA SER A 379 -49.07 -0.53 6.36
C SER A 379 -48.11 -0.91 7.48
N ASN A 380 -46.89 -0.39 7.47
CA ASN A 380 -45.85 -0.66 8.46
C ASN A 380 -45.76 0.43 9.54
N ILE A 381 -46.78 1.29 9.58
CA ILE A 381 -46.96 2.30 10.63
C ILE A 381 -48.28 2.00 11.33
N GLU A 382 -48.20 1.61 12.59
CA GLU A 382 -49.35 1.39 13.44
C GLU A 382 -49.65 2.63 14.28
N ILE A 383 -50.93 2.87 14.54
CA ILE A 383 -51.37 3.89 15.49
C ILE A 383 -52.14 3.19 16.59
N GLU A 384 -51.66 3.36 17.82
CA GLU A 384 -52.30 2.82 19.01
C GLU A 384 -52.90 3.96 19.84
N LYS A 385 -54.21 3.86 20.12
CA LYS A 385 -54.86 4.75 21.08
C LYS A 385 -54.57 4.25 22.50
N ILE A 386 -53.99 5.10 23.34
CA ILE A 386 -53.69 4.80 24.74
C ILE A 386 -54.75 5.31 25.71
#